data_AF-A0AAW2Y7J2-F1
#
_entry.id   AF-A0AAW2Y7J2-F1
#
_cell.length_a   1.000
_cell.length_b   1.000
_cell.length_c   1.000
_cell.angle_alpha   90.00
_cell.angle_beta   90.00
_cell.angle_gamma   90.00
#
_symmetry.space_group_name_H-M   'P 1'
#
loop_
_entity.id
_entity.type
_entity.pdbx_description
1 polymer ?
#
loop_
_entity_poly.entity_id
_entity_poly.type
_entity_poly.pdbx_seq_one_letter_code
_entity_poly.pdbx_strand_id
1 'polypeptide(L)'
;MFPPSHCFFVYENAGQPDGLRLAKLKLDSELTAPCPTSILYPADGGNMHCFTAVTACAVLDVLGPPYSDPDGRHCQYYYDFPFADFPVYGLSVAEEEVAGHAWLKEREKPQDLYVVGVPYNGPKIVKT
;
A
#
# COMPACT_ATOMS: atom_id res chain seq x y z
N MET A 1 7.20 18.75 -3.80
CA MET A 1 6.62 18.77 -2.44
C MET A 1 5.27 18.09 -2.59
N PHE A 2 5.22 16.77 -2.38
CA PHE A 2 3.95 16.05 -2.38
C PHE A 2 3.35 16.19 -0.98
N PRO A 3 2.04 16.47 -0.84
CA PRO A 3 1.41 16.53 0.47
C PRO A 3 1.52 15.15 1.15
N PRO A 4 1.56 15.09 2.48
CA PRO A 4 1.60 13.83 3.20
C PRO A 4 0.26 13.12 3.04
N SER A 5 0.30 11.85 2.67
CA SER A 5 -0.91 11.18 2.21
C SER A 5 -0.82 9.68 2.47
N HIS A 6 -1.96 9.09 2.85
CA HIS A 6 -2.10 7.65 2.96
C HIS A 6 -2.74 7.12 1.69
N CYS A 7 -1.92 6.58 0.80
CA CYS A 7 -2.37 6.02 -0.46
C CYS A 7 -2.65 4.53 -0.32
N PHE A 8 -3.85 4.13 -0.71
CA PHE A 8 -4.26 2.74 -0.88
C PHE A 8 -4.47 2.44 -2.36
N PHE A 9 -3.91 1.35 -2.86
CA PHE A 9 -4.00 0.91 -4.24
C PHE A 9 -4.50 -0.53 -4.33
N VAL A 10 -5.16 -0.84 -5.45
CA VAL A 10 -5.51 -2.22 -5.86
C VAL A 10 -5.07 -2.43 -7.30
N TYR A 11 -4.56 -3.61 -7.61
CA TYR A 11 -4.11 -3.93 -8.96
C TYR A 11 -5.29 -3.97 -9.92
N GLU A 12 -5.06 -3.48 -11.13
CA GLU A 12 -5.91 -3.78 -12.27
C GLU A 12 -5.24 -4.83 -13.16
N ASN A 13 -6.03 -5.55 -13.95
CA ASN A 13 -5.57 -6.67 -14.79
C ASN A 13 -4.66 -6.26 -15.96
N ALA A 14 -4.06 -5.08 -15.92
CA ALA A 14 -3.17 -4.53 -16.94
C ALA A 14 -1.72 -4.48 -16.44
N GLY A 15 -0.89 -5.39 -16.93
CA GLY A 15 0.56 -5.39 -16.72
C GLY A 15 1.30 -5.08 -18.03
N GLN A 16 2.42 -4.37 -17.94
CA GLN A 16 3.34 -4.13 -19.05
C GLN A 16 4.54 -5.10 -19.01
N PRO A 17 5.21 -5.34 -20.16
CA PRO A 17 6.33 -6.28 -20.27
C PRO A 17 7.54 -5.97 -19.38
N ASP A 18 7.67 -4.73 -18.91
CA ASP A 18 8.80 -4.23 -18.11
C ASP A 18 8.59 -4.37 -16.59
N GLY A 19 7.51 -5.07 -16.19
CA GLY A 19 7.14 -5.30 -14.80
C GLY A 19 6.26 -4.21 -14.18
N LEU A 20 5.91 -3.14 -14.92
CA LEU A 20 4.93 -2.16 -14.47
C LEU A 20 3.53 -2.79 -14.44
N ARG A 21 2.79 -2.51 -13.39
CA ARG A 21 1.40 -2.94 -13.24
C ARG A 21 0.51 -1.76 -12.92
N LEU A 22 -0.60 -1.66 -13.62
CA LEU A 22 -1.58 -0.61 -13.37
C LEU A 22 -2.26 -0.86 -12.04
N ALA A 23 -2.44 0.19 -11.25
CA ALA A 23 -3.16 0.15 -10.00
C ALA A 23 -4.12 1.33 -9.89
N LYS A 24 -5.27 1.08 -9.29
CA LYS A 24 -6.28 2.08 -9.01
C LYS A 24 -6.16 2.55 -7.56
N LEU A 25 -6.08 3.86 -7.37
CA LEU A 25 -6.12 4.53 -6.09
C LEU A 25 -7.51 4.37 -5.47
N LYS A 26 -7.56 3.84 -4.25
CA LYS A 26 -8.78 3.60 -3.47
C LYS A 26 -9.02 4.68 -2.44
N LEU A 27 -7.96 5.18 -1.81
CA LEU A 27 -8.02 6.24 -0.83
C LEU A 27 -6.68 6.96 -0.83
N ASP A 28 -6.76 8.29 -0.74
CA ASP A 28 -5.64 9.18 -0.52
C ASP A 28 -6.06 10.24 0.50
N SER A 29 -5.66 10.06 1.76
CA SER A 29 -6.17 10.90 2.85
C SER A 29 -5.26 10.94 4.07
N GLU A 30 -5.47 11.93 4.95
CA GLU A 30 -4.84 11.99 6.26
C GLU A 30 -5.75 11.32 7.30
N LEU A 31 -5.18 10.41 8.10
CA LEU A 31 -5.88 9.74 9.19
C LEU A 31 -5.51 10.37 10.53
N THR A 32 -6.51 10.91 11.24
CA THR A 32 -6.34 11.49 12.59
C THR A 32 -7.22 10.75 13.58
N ALA A 33 -6.68 10.39 14.75
CA ALA A 33 -7.45 9.76 15.81
C ALA A 33 -8.44 10.77 16.46
N PRO A 34 -9.66 10.35 16.81
CA PRO A 34 -10.24 9.03 16.57
C PRO A 34 -10.66 8.84 15.11
N CYS A 35 -10.34 7.67 14.53
CA CYS A 35 -10.76 7.30 13.18
C CYS A 35 -11.37 5.88 13.16
N PRO A 36 -12.24 5.56 12.18
CA PRO A 36 -12.70 4.20 11.96
C PRO A 36 -11.55 3.26 11.61
N THR A 37 -11.73 1.96 11.89
CA THR A 37 -10.82 0.92 11.41
C THR A 37 -10.97 0.73 9.90
N SER A 38 -9.85 0.68 9.19
CA SER A 38 -9.80 0.30 7.78
C SER A 38 -9.63 -1.22 7.61
N ILE A 39 -10.16 -1.78 6.52
CA ILE A 39 -10.01 -3.19 6.17
C ILE A 39 -9.57 -3.32 4.72
N LEU A 40 -8.57 -4.17 4.50
CA LEU A 40 -8.03 -4.50 3.18
C LEU A 40 -8.10 -6.02 2.96
N TYR A 41 -8.33 -6.41 1.72
CA TYR A 41 -8.46 -7.79 1.28
C TYR A 41 -7.37 -8.12 0.24
N PRO A 42 -7.07 -9.40 -0.03
CA PRO A 42 -5.98 -9.77 -0.95
C PRO A 42 -6.02 -9.11 -2.33
N ALA A 43 -7.22 -8.77 -2.84
CA ALA A 43 -7.41 -8.13 -4.14
C ALA A 43 -8.45 -6.99 -4.12
N ASP A 44 -8.77 -6.42 -2.95
CA ASP A 44 -9.66 -5.25 -2.85
C ASP A 44 -9.39 -4.46 -1.56
N GLY A 45 -9.99 -3.28 -1.42
CA GLY A 45 -9.89 -2.45 -0.21
C GLY A 45 -8.53 -1.77 -0.03
N GLY A 46 -7.62 -1.83 -1.02
CA GLY A 46 -6.32 -1.18 -0.94
C GLY A 46 -5.18 -2.08 -0.46
N ASN A 47 -5.05 -3.29 -1.00
CA ASN A 47 -4.02 -4.24 -0.52
C ASN A 47 -2.59 -3.66 -0.55
N MET A 48 -2.27 -2.79 -1.51
CA MET A 48 -1.00 -2.07 -1.54
C MET A 48 -1.19 -0.69 -0.93
N HIS A 49 -0.37 -0.31 0.05
CA HIS A 49 -0.53 0.98 0.71
C HIS A 49 0.78 1.55 1.25
N CYS A 50 0.79 2.86 1.47
CA CYS A 50 1.90 3.58 2.07
C CYS A 50 1.39 4.45 3.23
N PHE A 51 1.99 4.31 4.41
CA PHE A 51 1.75 5.19 5.55
C PHE A 51 2.88 6.21 5.67
N THR A 52 2.52 7.49 5.69
CA THR A 52 3.44 8.59 5.98
C THR A 52 3.00 9.28 7.26
N ALA A 53 3.82 9.19 8.31
CA ALA A 53 3.53 9.85 9.58
C ALA A 53 3.73 11.38 9.46
N VAL A 54 2.66 12.15 9.61
CA VAL A 54 2.72 13.63 9.69
C VAL A 54 3.19 14.10 11.06
N THR A 55 2.74 13.40 12.09
CA THR A 55 3.13 13.58 13.49
C THR A 55 3.50 12.22 14.07
N ALA A 56 4.02 12.17 15.29
CA ALA A 56 4.21 10.91 15.98
C ALA A 56 2.85 10.19 16.14
N CYS A 57 2.70 9.04 15.48
CA CYS A 57 1.47 8.26 15.47
C CYS A 57 1.73 6.80 15.86
N ALA A 58 0.66 6.09 16.19
CA ALA A 58 0.68 4.64 16.41
C ALA A 58 -0.39 4.01 15.52
N VAL A 59 -0.01 2.93 14.82
CA VAL A 59 -0.90 2.11 14.00
C VAL A 59 -0.97 0.73 14.62
N LEU A 60 -2.17 0.16 14.74
CA LEU A 60 -2.40 -1.19 15.22
C LEU A 60 -2.93 -2.04 14.07
N ASP A 61 -2.10 -2.95 13.57
CA ASP A 61 -2.47 -3.86 12.48
C ASP A 61 -2.76 -5.27 13.00
N VAL A 62 -3.80 -5.88 12.43
CA VAL A 62 -4.15 -7.29 12.63
C VAL A 62 -4.06 -7.99 11.29
N LEU A 63 -3.11 -8.91 11.14
CA LEU A 63 -2.85 -9.63 9.90
C LEU A 63 -3.41 -11.05 9.96
N GLY A 64 -4.20 -11.42 8.94
CA GLY A 64 -4.84 -12.74 8.83
C GLY A 64 -4.77 -13.30 7.41
N PRO A 65 -3.83 -14.21 7.10
CA PRO A 65 -2.70 -14.67 7.92
C PRO A 65 -1.52 -13.68 7.95
N PRO A 66 -0.55 -13.83 8.87
CA PRO A 66 0.69 -13.06 8.84
C PRO A 66 1.57 -13.42 7.64
N TYR A 67 2.52 -12.53 7.32
CA TYR A 67 3.59 -12.77 6.35
C TYR A 67 4.40 -14.02 6.72
N SER A 68 4.89 -14.71 5.69
CA SER A 68 5.66 -15.95 5.80
C SER A 68 6.39 -16.20 4.47
N ASP A 69 7.69 -15.94 4.43
CA ASP A 69 8.52 -16.21 3.24
C ASP A 69 8.47 -17.69 2.83
N PRO A 70 8.53 -18.68 3.76
CA PRO A 70 8.41 -20.10 3.41
C PRO A 70 7.09 -20.47 2.73
N ASP A 71 6.00 -19.78 3.08
CA ASP A 71 4.68 -20.00 2.46
C ASP A 71 4.43 -19.09 1.25
N GLY A 72 5.45 -18.35 0.79
CA GLY A 72 5.34 -17.41 -0.34
C GLY A 72 4.62 -16.09 -0.03
N ARG A 73 4.30 -15.80 1.24
CA ARG A 73 3.68 -14.55 1.69
C ARG A 73 4.73 -13.54 2.15
N HIS A 74 5.65 -13.17 1.27
CA HIS A 74 6.64 -12.15 1.55
C HIS A 74 6.03 -10.74 1.42
N CYS A 75 6.60 -9.76 2.11
CA CYS A 75 6.22 -8.36 1.98
C CYS A 75 6.97 -7.73 0.80
N GLN A 76 6.26 -7.45 -0.30
CA GLN A 76 6.82 -6.85 -1.51
C GLN A 76 6.66 -5.33 -1.50
N TYR A 77 7.72 -4.61 -1.87
CA TYR A 77 7.75 -3.15 -1.97
C TYR A 77 7.59 -2.69 -3.41
N TYR A 78 7.06 -1.48 -3.59
CA TYR A 78 6.78 -0.91 -4.91
C TYR A 78 7.28 0.54 -5.00
N TYR A 79 7.70 0.94 -6.20
CA TYR A 79 7.67 2.33 -6.63
C TYR A 79 6.29 2.61 -7.24
N ASP A 80 5.74 3.78 -6.96
CA ASP A 80 4.58 4.34 -7.64
C ASP A 80 5.00 5.44 -8.61
N PHE A 81 4.34 5.47 -9.76
CA PHE A 81 4.54 6.50 -10.78
C PHE A 81 3.18 7.02 -11.25
N PRO A 82 3.08 8.33 -11.58
CA PRO A 82 1.90 8.88 -12.22
C PRO A 82 1.48 8.09 -13.46
N PHE A 83 0.17 7.90 -13.67
CA PHE A 83 -0.35 7.21 -14.85
C PHE A 83 0.20 7.77 -16.18
N ALA A 84 0.35 9.10 -16.24
CA ALA A 84 0.81 9.84 -17.42
C ALA A 84 2.26 9.53 -17.84
N ASP A 85 3.07 8.95 -16.97
CA ASP A 85 4.48 8.68 -17.25
C ASP A 85 4.67 7.53 -18.26
N PHE A 86 3.67 6.64 -18.39
CA PHE A 86 3.74 5.45 -19.24
C PHE A 86 2.51 5.34 -20.14
N PRO A 87 2.63 5.67 -21.44
CA PRO A 87 1.53 5.50 -22.38
C PRO A 87 1.27 4.01 -22.65
N VAL A 88 0.00 3.60 -22.65
CA VAL A 88 -0.39 2.23 -22.98
C VAL A 88 -1.24 2.21 -24.25
N TYR A 89 -0.72 1.59 -25.30
CA TYR A 89 -1.48 1.36 -26.52
C TYR A 89 -2.65 0.38 -26.23
N GLY A 90 -3.88 0.83 -26.43
CA GLY A 90 -5.09 0.01 -26.29
C GLY A 90 -5.82 0.10 -24.94
N LEU A 91 -5.32 0.90 -24.00
CA LEU A 91 -6.01 1.23 -22.75
C LEU A 91 -6.57 2.66 -22.86
N SER A 92 -7.87 2.75 -23.15
CA SER A 92 -8.60 4.02 -23.10
C SER A 92 -9.18 4.21 -21.71
N VAL A 93 -8.36 4.68 -20.77
CA VAL A 93 -8.86 5.19 -19.48
C VAL A 93 -9.44 6.58 -19.76
N ALA A 94 -10.68 6.84 -19.37
CA ALA A 94 -11.29 8.16 -19.55
C ALA A 94 -10.46 9.21 -18.78
N GLU A 95 -10.36 10.45 -19.27
CA GLU A 95 -9.55 11.50 -18.62
C GLU A 95 -9.91 11.72 -17.14
N GLU A 96 -11.19 11.53 -16.77
CA GLU A 96 -11.66 11.59 -15.38
C GLU A 96 -11.17 10.41 -14.52
N GLU A 97 -10.87 9.27 -15.12
CA GLU A 97 -10.33 8.09 -14.43
C GLU A 97 -8.81 8.13 -14.31
N VAL A 98 -8.10 8.89 -15.15
CA VAL A 98 -6.62 9.01 -15.11
C VAL A 98 -6.13 9.49 -13.74
N ALA A 99 -6.84 10.42 -13.11
CA ALA A 99 -6.48 10.95 -11.79
C ALA A 99 -6.54 9.91 -10.65
N GLY A 100 -7.20 8.77 -10.88
CA GLY A 100 -7.32 7.67 -9.93
C GLY A 100 -6.38 6.49 -10.19
N HIS A 101 -5.39 6.61 -11.08
CA HIS A 101 -4.50 5.52 -11.43
C HIS A 101 -3.02 5.86 -11.24
N ALA A 102 -2.24 4.84 -10.92
CA ALA A 102 -0.79 4.89 -10.84
C ALA A 102 -0.20 3.60 -11.41
N TRP A 103 1.06 3.67 -11.83
CA TRP A 103 1.86 2.51 -12.17
C TRP A 103 2.67 2.06 -10.97
N LEU A 104 2.62 0.77 -10.66
CA LEU A 104 3.43 0.16 -9.61
C LEU A 104 4.51 -0.72 -10.22
N LYS A 105 5.74 -0.57 -9.73
CA LYS A 105 6.88 -1.42 -10.09
C LYS A 105 7.50 -2.04 -8.85
N GLU A 106 7.69 -3.35 -8.86
CA GLU A 106 8.36 -4.07 -7.79
C GLU A 106 9.79 -3.50 -7.57
N ARG A 107 10.19 -3.42 -6.31
CA ARG A 107 11.52 -2.99 -5.89
C ARG A 107 11.99 -3.78 -4.69
N GLU A 108 13.30 -3.79 -4.49
CA GLU A 108 13.89 -4.25 -3.24
C GLU A 108 13.48 -3.36 -2.07
N LYS A 109 13.55 -3.94 -0.86
CA LYS A 109 13.31 -3.22 0.38
C LYS A 109 14.16 -1.94 0.42
N PRO A 110 13.55 -0.76 0.66
CA PRO A 110 14.28 0.49 0.76
C PRO A 110 15.38 0.41 1.84
N GLN A 111 16.59 0.91 1.53
CA GLN A 111 17.72 0.86 2.46
C GLN A 111 17.51 1.76 3.70
N ASP A 112 16.67 2.77 3.56
CA ASP A 112 16.27 3.73 4.58
C ASP A 112 15.06 3.27 5.41
N LEU A 113 14.50 2.08 5.13
CA LEU A 113 13.41 1.50 5.91
C LEU A 113 13.94 0.64 7.07
N TYR A 114 13.86 1.20 8.28
CA TYR A 114 14.25 0.53 9.52
C TYR A 114 13.04 0.15 10.35
N VAL A 115 12.99 -1.13 10.76
CA VAL A 115 11.97 -1.65 11.69
C VAL A 115 12.70 -2.23 12.89
N VAL A 116 12.40 -1.72 14.08
CA VAL A 116 13.02 -2.14 15.33
C VAL A 116 11.95 -2.83 16.19
N GLY A 117 12.14 -4.12 16.43
CA GLY A 117 11.27 -4.89 17.32
C GLY A 117 11.54 -4.53 18.78
N VAL A 118 10.47 -4.27 19.54
CA VAL A 118 10.54 -4.02 20.99
C VAL A 118 9.61 -4.96 21.75
N PRO A 119 9.97 -5.41 22.97
CA PRO A 119 9.07 -6.22 23.79
C PRO A 119 7.79 -5.45 24.13
N TYR A 120 6.65 -6.15 24.05
CA TYR A 120 5.37 -5.60 24.48
C TYR A 120 5.30 -5.52 26.02
N ASN A 121 5.08 -4.31 26.53
CA ASN A 121 5.03 -4.01 27.98
C ASN A 121 3.62 -3.64 28.48
N GLY A 122 2.58 -3.90 27.67
CA GLY A 122 1.19 -3.63 28.06
C GLY A 122 0.55 -4.78 28.85
N PRO A 123 -0.77 -4.74 29.06
CA PRO A 123 -1.51 -5.78 29.77
C PRO A 123 -1.32 -7.19 29.18
N LYS A 124 -1.23 -8.21 30.04
CA LYS A 124 -1.00 -9.59 29.61
C LYS A 124 -2.07 -10.05 28.60
N ILE A 125 -1.62 -10.51 27.44
CA ILE A 125 -2.45 -11.17 26.44
C ILE A 125 -2.58 -12.65 26.83
N VAL A 126 -3.81 -13.13 27.01
CA VAL A 126 -4.11 -14.52 27.37
C VAL A 126 -4.66 -15.23 26.14
N LYS A 127 -4.10 -16.40 25.81
CA LYS A 127 -4.72 -17.28 24.80
C LYS A 127 -6.01 -17.86 25.38
N THR A 128 -7.10 -17.62 24.69
CA THR A 128 -8.39 -18.29 24.90
C THR A 128 -8.42 -19.64 24.21
#